data_AF-A0A2M9P8B3-F1
#
_entry.id   AF-A0A2M9P8B3-F1
#
_cell.length_a   1.000
_cell.length_b   1.000
_cell.length_c   1.000
_cell.angle_alpha   90.00
_cell.angle_beta   90.00
_cell.angle_gamma   90.00
#
_symmetry.space_group_name_H-M   'P 1'
#
loop_
_entity.id
_entity.type
_entity.pdbx_description
1 polymer ?
#
loop_
_entity_poly.entity_id
_entity_poly.type
_entity_poly.pdbx_seq_one_letter_code
_entity_poly.pdbx_strand_id
1 'polypeptide(L)'
;MYSAYLVGGRIYYLELEGTATDEGTLDDPLLSLRLGGSLLASDNDGGVGLNARIVFAPAVSGRYAFDVGGIGSSTGSYLLRVNVDDLRNTAEGVGASGMAGNLLPAPAGRIDYAGDTDVFSTYLIEGLRYAFAQGGWSSDNGTLEDPFLVLLDDEDRVLAFNDDDPTYLTLDSWFEYQATYTGEHFLQAGAYDDYTGSYRVGVGVGVATIRDDVVNGTSRPDGIDGFRGNDLLYGNGGDDFLFGGTGA
;
A
#
# COMPACT_ATOMS: atom_id res chain seq x y z
N MET A 1 30.49 14.04 0.74
CA MET A 1 30.13 12.98 1.70
C MET A 1 29.30 13.59 2.82
N TYR A 2 28.09 13.09 2.98
CA TYR A 2 27.12 13.44 4.03
C TYR A 2 26.89 12.24 4.95
N SER A 3 26.18 12.43 6.05
CA SER A 3 25.72 11.29 6.87
C SER A 3 24.52 11.63 7.74
N ALA A 4 23.66 10.65 7.97
CA ALA A 4 22.49 10.73 8.85
C ALA A 4 22.43 9.52 9.78
N TYR A 5 21.75 9.69 10.91
CA TYR A 5 21.42 8.57 11.80
C TYR A 5 20.12 7.94 11.32
N LEU A 6 20.17 6.68 10.88
CA LEU A 6 19.00 5.93 10.45
C LEU A 6 18.61 4.94 11.56
N VAL A 7 17.31 4.78 11.79
CA VAL A 7 16.76 3.87 12.80
C VAL A 7 16.48 2.53 12.14
N GLY A 8 16.99 1.46 12.75
CA GLY A 8 16.78 0.09 12.28
C GLY A 8 15.30 -0.28 12.19
N GLY A 9 14.91 -0.96 11.12
CA GLY A 9 13.53 -1.41 10.87
C GLY A 9 12.58 -0.34 10.34
N ARG A 10 13.05 0.87 10.01
CA ARG A 10 12.28 1.85 9.23
C ARG A 10 12.66 1.76 7.76
N ILE A 11 11.75 2.08 6.86
CA ILE A 11 12.06 2.24 5.44
C ILE A 11 12.36 3.73 5.20
N TYR A 12 13.44 3.98 4.48
CA TYR A 12 13.84 5.31 4.04
C TYR A 12 13.89 5.32 2.52
N TYR A 13 13.41 6.40 1.90
CA TYR A 13 13.73 6.71 0.51
C TYR A 13 14.63 7.93 0.49
N LEU A 14 15.80 7.76 -0.13
CA LEU A 14 16.86 8.75 -0.22
C LEU A 14 16.84 9.30 -1.63
N GLU A 15 16.78 10.61 -1.78
CA GLU A 15 16.69 11.24 -3.10
C GLU A 15 17.85 12.21 -3.30
N LEU A 16 18.51 12.09 -4.45
CA LEU A 16 19.49 13.06 -4.90
C LEU A 16 18.95 13.72 -6.17
N GLU A 17 18.52 14.96 -5.99
CA GLU A 17 17.77 15.71 -6.97
C GLU A 17 18.62 16.80 -7.64
N GLY A 18 18.49 16.90 -8.96
CA GLY A 18 19.20 17.83 -9.82
C GLY A 18 18.28 18.60 -10.76
N THR A 19 18.63 18.67 -12.03
CA THR A 19 17.88 19.45 -13.05
C THR A 19 16.46 18.96 -13.26
N ALA A 20 16.22 17.65 -13.16
CA ALA A 20 14.93 17.04 -13.50
C ALA A 20 13.77 17.47 -12.59
N THR A 21 14.05 17.97 -11.38
CA THR A 21 13.05 18.47 -10.42
C THR A 21 13.27 19.93 -10.03
N ASP A 22 14.09 20.66 -10.78
CA ASP A 22 14.45 22.06 -10.51
C ASP A 22 15.15 22.29 -9.14
N GLU A 23 15.62 21.23 -8.47
CA GLU A 23 16.31 21.30 -7.17
C GLU A 23 17.83 21.48 -7.29
N GLY A 24 18.32 21.68 -8.52
CA GLY A 24 19.74 21.88 -8.79
C GLY A 24 20.07 22.06 -10.26
N THR A 25 21.38 22.07 -10.56
CA THR A 25 21.91 22.15 -11.93
C THR A 25 22.71 20.90 -12.31
N LEU A 26 22.78 19.90 -11.43
CA LEU A 26 23.40 18.61 -11.71
C LEU A 26 22.47 17.78 -12.58
N ASP A 27 22.92 17.37 -13.76
CA ASP A 27 22.03 16.78 -14.77
C ASP A 27 21.80 15.27 -14.61
N ASP A 28 22.78 14.58 -14.03
CA ASP A 28 22.77 13.11 -13.87
C ASP A 28 23.38 12.77 -12.50
N PRO A 29 22.62 12.93 -11.41
CA PRO A 29 23.09 12.66 -10.06
C PRO A 29 23.36 11.16 -9.80
N LEU A 30 24.45 10.87 -9.08
CA LEU A 30 24.78 9.54 -8.56
C LEU A 30 24.77 9.58 -7.04
N LEU A 31 23.95 8.72 -6.42
CA LEU A 31 23.89 8.54 -4.97
C LEU A 31 24.51 7.19 -4.58
N SER A 32 25.25 7.17 -3.48
CA SER A 32 25.82 5.94 -2.91
C SER A 32 25.66 5.93 -1.39
N LEU A 33 25.05 4.87 -0.87
CA LEU A 33 24.84 4.63 0.56
C LEU A 33 25.94 3.72 1.12
N ARG A 34 26.52 4.09 2.26
CA ARG A 34 27.60 3.34 2.91
C ARG A 34 27.40 3.15 4.41
N LEU A 35 27.96 2.06 4.94
CA LEU A 35 28.13 1.80 6.37
C LEU A 35 29.55 1.33 6.67
N GLY A 36 30.26 2.03 7.55
CA GLY A 36 31.65 1.67 7.91
C GLY A 36 32.62 1.70 6.71
N GLY A 37 32.32 2.47 5.66
CA GLY A 37 33.08 2.53 4.40
C GLY A 37 32.63 1.53 3.32
N SER A 38 31.93 0.47 3.69
CA SER A 38 31.35 -0.49 2.74
C SER A 38 30.17 0.12 1.99
N LEU A 39 30.12 -0.07 0.67
CA LEU A 39 28.96 0.29 -0.15
C LEU A 39 27.81 -0.66 0.14
N LEU A 40 26.63 -0.11 0.41
CA LEU A 40 25.40 -0.85 0.63
C LEU A 40 24.47 -0.80 -0.58
N ALA A 41 24.34 0.38 -1.19
CA ALA A 41 23.52 0.60 -2.38
C ALA A 41 24.06 1.81 -3.15
N SER A 42 23.78 1.87 -4.45
CA SER A 42 23.98 3.07 -5.28
C SER A 42 22.91 3.14 -6.36
N ASP A 43 22.58 4.35 -6.78
CA ASP A 43 21.58 4.60 -7.81
C ASP A 43 21.90 5.90 -8.57
N ASN A 44 21.47 6.00 -9.82
CA ASN A 44 21.65 7.20 -10.67
C ASN A 44 20.49 7.49 -11.63
N ASP A 45 19.37 6.77 -11.55
CA ASP A 45 18.22 6.94 -12.45
C ASP A 45 16.91 6.38 -11.87
N GLY A 46 16.86 6.09 -10.57
CA GLY A 46 15.67 5.59 -9.88
C GLY A 46 14.70 6.67 -9.40
N GLY A 47 15.05 7.95 -9.56
CA GLY A 47 14.20 9.10 -9.24
C GLY A 47 13.50 9.68 -10.47
N VAL A 48 12.95 10.89 -10.35
CA VAL A 48 12.35 11.60 -11.50
C VAL A 48 13.44 11.95 -12.53
N GLY A 49 13.24 11.56 -13.78
CA GLY A 49 14.22 11.79 -14.85
C GLY A 49 15.50 10.99 -14.62
N LEU A 50 16.65 11.67 -14.56
CA LEU A 50 17.95 11.07 -14.22
C LEU A 50 18.33 11.24 -12.75
N ASN A 51 17.42 11.73 -11.90
CA ASN A 51 17.71 11.83 -10.47
C ASN A 51 17.90 10.44 -9.85
N ALA A 52 18.67 10.35 -8.76
CA ALA A 52 18.89 9.09 -8.07
C ALA A 52 17.89 8.91 -6.92
N ARG A 53 17.42 7.67 -6.72
CA ARG A 53 16.64 7.26 -5.55
C ARG A 53 17.15 5.93 -4.98
N ILE A 54 17.37 5.89 -3.68
CA ILE A 54 17.67 4.64 -2.96
C ILE A 54 16.59 4.40 -1.91
N VAL A 55 15.86 3.29 -2.02
CA VAL A 55 14.99 2.78 -0.96
C VAL A 55 15.78 1.82 -0.08
N PHE A 56 15.77 2.05 1.23
CA PHE A 56 16.62 1.30 2.15
C PHE A 56 16.01 1.13 3.54
N ALA A 57 15.96 -0.13 3.99
CA ALA A 57 15.59 -0.50 5.35
C ALA A 57 16.84 -0.94 6.16
N PRO A 58 17.43 -0.07 7.01
CA PRO A 58 18.54 -0.47 7.87
C PRO A 58 18.15 -1.61 8.81
N ALA A 59 18.96 -2.67 8.87
CA ALA A 59 18.78 -3.75 9.86
C ALA A 59 19.14 -3.31 11.29
N VAL A 60 20.03 -2.32 11.44
CA VAL A 60 20.52 -1.84 12.74
C VAL A 60 20.54 -0.32 12.74
N SER A 61 20.14 0.29 13.85
CA SER A 61 20.25 1.74 14.00
C SER A 61 21.71 2.20 14.00
N GLY A 62 22.02 3.27 13.28
CA GLY A 62 23.39 3.76 13.20
C GLY A 62 23.56 4.97 12.30
N ARG A 63 24.80 5.50 12.23
CA ARG A 63 25.15 6.58 11.31
C ARG A 63 25.57 5.98 9.96
N TYR A 64 24.79 6.24 8.93
CA TYR A 64 25.05 5.86 7.55
C TYR A 64 25.63 7.06 6.79
N ALA A 65 26.53 6.80 5.84
CA ALA A 65 27.18 7.82 5.02
C ALA A 65 26.60 7.82 3.61
N PHE A 66 26.52 8.99 3.01
CA PHE A 66 26.04 9.20 1.64
C PHE A 66 27.13 9.90 0.82
N ASP A 67 27.54 9.26 -0.26
CA ASP A 67 28.36 9.89 -1.29
C ASP A 67 27.46 10.34 -2.43
N VAL A 68 27.69 11.57 -2.88
CA VAL A 68 26.94 12.19 -3.97
C VAL A 68 27.94 12.63 -5.03
N GLY A 69 27.57 12.45 -6.28
CA GLY A 69 28.38 12.83 -7.44
C GLY A 69 27.50 13.01 -8.68
N GLY A 70 28.14 13.29 -9.80
CA GLY A 70 27.49 13.25 -11.12
C GLY A 70 28.07 12.11 -11.95
N ILE A 71 27.25 11.51 -12.80
CA ILE A 71 27.72 10.54 -13.80
C ILE A 71 28.52 11.26 -14.90
N GLY A 72 29.60 10.62 -15.35
CA GLY A 72 30.46 11.14 -16.42
C GLY A 72 31.13 12.47 -16.05
N SER A 73 30.85 13.51 -16.84
CA SER A 73 31.35 14.87 -16.61
C SER A 73 30.28 15.79 -16.00
N SER A 74 29.14 15.25 -15.55
CA SER A 74 28.06 16.03 -14.98
C SER A 74 28.51 16.70 -13.68
N THR A 75 28.27 18.01 -13.58
CA THR A 75 28.59 18.82 -12.40
C THR A 75 27.50 19.86 -12.20
N GLY A 76 27.22 20.22 -10.95
CA GLY A 76 26.18 21.20 -10.64
C GLY A 76 25.81 21.20 -9.17
N SER A 77 24.85 22.06 -8.82
CA SER A 77 24.18 21.99 -7.52
C SER A 77 23.15 20.85 -7.51
N TYR A 78 22.84 20.36 -6.32
CA TYR A 78 21.89 19.30 -6.08
C TYR A 78 21.24 19.49 -4.71
N LEU A 79 20.14 18.78 -4.49
CA LEU A 79 19.53 18.61 -3.18
C LEU A 79 19.57 17.12 -2.78
N LEU A 80 20.03 16.84 -1.56
CA LEU A 80 19.98 15.50 -0.97
C LEU A 80 18.89 15.46 0.10
N ARG A 81 17.89 14.59 -0.08
CA ARG A 81 16.81 14.35 0.88
C ARG A 81 16.95 12.95 1.49
N VAL A 82 16.63 12.87 2.78
CA VAL A 82 16.57 11.62 3.55
C VAL A 82 15.19 11.57 4.16
N ASN A 83 14.28 10.88 3.48
CA ASN A 83 12.89 10.80 3.87
C ASN A 83 12.60 9.45 4.54
N VAL A 84 11.54 9.42 5.33
CA VAL A 84 11.03 8.19 5.97
C VAL A 84 9.71 7.90 5.29
N ASP A 85 9.56 6.65 4.86
CA ASP A 85 8.33 6.10 4.30
C ASP A 85 7.25 5.98 5.39
N ASP A 86 6.01 6.35 5.07
CA ASP A 86 4.91 6.46 6.03
C ASP A 86 4.40 5.11 6.51
N LEU A 87 4.39 4.12 5.62
CA LEU A 87 4.00 2.75 5.89
C LEU A 87 5.12 1.81 5.47
N ARG A 88 4.86 0.51 5.53
CA ARG A 88 5.84 -0.50 5.14
C ARG A 88 5.28 -1.25 3.94
N ASN A 89 6.16 -1.60 3.01
CA ASN A 89 5.91 -2.54 1.92
C ASN A 89 5.74 -3.99 2.42
N THR A 90 5.43 -4.19 3.70
CA THR A 90 5.21 -5.47 4.36
C THR A 90 4.11 -5.30 5.40
N ALA A 91 3.31 -6.34 5.64
CA ALA A 91 2.18 -6.29 6.56
C ALA A 91 2.55 -6.10 8.05
N GLU A 92 3.84 -5.99 8.39
CA GLU A 92 4.29 -5.79 9.76
C GLU A 92 3.87 -4.42 10.32
N GLY A 93 2.78 -4.40 11.08
CA GLY A 93 2.40 -3.28 11.93
C GLY A 93 1.24 -2.43 11.43
N VAL A 94 0.62 -2.79 10.31
CA VAL A 94 -0.54 -2.09 9.75
C VAL A 94 -1.61 -3.10 9.36
N GLY A 95 -2.56 -3.37 10.26
CA GLY A 95 -3.78 -4.07 9.85
C GLY A 95 -4.64 -3.13 9.01
N ALA A 96 -5.24 -3.63 7.92
CA ALA A 96 -6.46 -3.02 7.39
C ALA A 96 -7.53 -3.25 8.46
N SER A 97 -7.64 -2.31 9.39
CA SER A 97 -8.57 -2.45 10.51
C SER A 97 -9.96 -2.78 9.96
N GLY A 98 -10.50 -3.90 10.44
CA GLY A 98 -11.75 -4.52 9.98
C GLY A 98 -12.86 -3.50 9.77
N MET A 99 -13.48 -3.59 8.60
CA MET A 99 -14.60 -2.77 8.20
C MET A 99 -15.90 -3.31 8.76
N ALA A 100 -16.72 -2.40 9.26
CA ALA A 100 -17.99 -2.68 9.87
C ALA A 100 -19.01 -1.64 9.41
N GLY A 101 -19.89 -2.04 8.49
CA GLY A 101 -21.24 -1.47 8.30
C GLY A 101 -21.36 -0.04 7.76
N ASN A 102 -20.25 0.64 7.52
CA ASN A 102 -20.15 1.86 6.74
C ASN A 102 -18.72 1.85 6.16
N LEU A 103 -18.48 2.59 5.08
CA LEU A 103 -17.12 3.04 4.75
C LEU A 103 -16.59 3.92 5.92
N LEU A 104 -16.33 3.34 7.09
CA LEU A 104 -15.56 3.97 8.16
C LEU A 104 -14.14 4.16 7.62
N PRO A 105 -13.44 5.24 7.99
CA PRO A 105 -12.33 5.75 7.22
C PRO A 105 -11.27 4.67 7.08
N ALA A 106 -11.21 4.11 5.86
CA ALA A 106 -10.10 3.40 5.30
C ALA A 106 -8.77 3.96 5.83
N PRO A 107 -7.79 3.11 6.21
CA PRO A 107 -6.45 3.58 6.54
C PRO A 107 -6.00 4.55 5.44
N ALA A 108 -5.65 5.77 5.86
CA ALA A 108 -5.03 6.71 4.95
C ALA A 108 -3.55 6.36 4.88
N GLY A 109 -3.03 6.22 3.67
CA GLY A 109 -1.61 6.07 3.39
C GLY A 109 -1.18 7.05 2.31
N ARG A 110 0.10 7.03 1.97
CA ARG A 110 0.65 7.83 0.89
C ARG A 110 1.66 7.00 0.11
N ILE A 111 1.48 6.94 -1.20
CA ILE A 111 2.54 6.51 -2.11
C ILE A 111 3.58 7.63 -2.13
N ASP A 112 4.69 7.45 -1.43
CA ASP A 112 5.66 8.50 -1.15
C ASP A 112 6.60 8.75 -2.33
N TYR A 113 6.84 7.71 -3.14
CA TYR A 113 7.69 7.74 -4.31
C TYR A 113 7.16 6.77 -5.39
N ALA A 114 7.58 6.95 -6.65
CA ALA A 114 7.17 6.08 -7.74
C ALA A 114 7.58 4.62 -7.46
N GLY A 115 6.63 3.69 -7.58
CA GLY A 115 6.82 2.27 -7.25
C GLY A 115 6.76 1.93 -5.76
N ASP A 116 6.43 2.90 -4.91
CA ASP A 116 6.14 2.66 -3.50
C ASP A 116 4.85 1.85 -3.32
N THR A 117 4.81 1.04 -2.27
CA THR A 117 3.68 0.16 -1.99
C THR A 117 3.50 -0.04 -0.50
N ASP A 118 2.25 -0.05 -0.07
CA ASP A 118 1.88 -0.23 1.33
C ASP A 118 1.07 -1.49 1.51
N VAL A 119 1.45 -2.34 2.47
CA VAL A 119 0.77 -3.62 2.69
C VAL A 119 -0.06 -3.60 3.98
N PHE A 120 -1.34 -3.94 3.84
CA PHE A 120 -2.30 -4.04 4.93
C PHE A 120 -2.83 -5.46 5.07
N SER A 121 -3.02 -5.97 6.30
CA SER A 121 -3.64 -7.30 6.50
C SER A 121 -5.14 -7.22 6.75
N THR A 122 -5.89 -8.16 6.19
CA THR A 122 -7.32 -8.36 6.41
C THR A 122 -7.62 -9.84 6.65
N TYR A 123 -8.80 -10.17 7.16
CA TYR A 123 -9.20 -11.56 7.41
C TYR A 123 -10.53 -11.84 6.69
N LEU A 124 -10.52 -12.80 5.78
CA LEU A 124 -11.69 -13.15 4.97
C LEU A 124 -12.28 -14.48 5.45
N ILE A 125 -13.58 -14.67 5.21
CA ILE A 125 -14.32 -15.91 5.50
C ILE A 125 -14.60 -16.63 4.17
N GLU A 126 -14.28 -17.91 4.11
CA GLU A 126 -14.51 -18.78 2.95
C GLU A 126 -15.94 -18.69 2.45
N GLY A 127 -16.09 -18.61 1.13
CA GLY A 127 -17.38 -18.60 0.43
C GLY A 127 -18.04 -17.22 0.34
N LEU A 128 -17.67 -16.27 1.21
CA LEU A 128 -18.16 -14.89 1.13
C LEU A 128 -17.47 -14.11 0.03
N ARG A 129 -18.21 -13.18 -0.57
CA ARG A 129 -17.71 -12.26 -1.59
C ARG A 129 -17.45 -10.88 -0.99
N TYR A 130 -16.29 -10.34 -1.24
CA TYR A 130 -15.84 -9.04 -0.73
C TYR A 130 -15.56 -8.11 -1.90
N ALA A 131 -15.84 -6.82 -1.70
CA ALA A 131 -15.38 -5.75 -2.58
C ALA A 131 -14.15 -5.09 -1.97
N PHE A 132 -13.18 -4.73 -2.79
CA PHE A 132 -11.94 -4.08 -2.41
C PHE A 132 -11.80 -2.78 -3.20
N ALA A 133 -11.30 -1.74 -2.56
CA ALA A 133 -11.13 -0.45 -3.21
C ALA A 133 -9.87 0.26 -2.73
N GLN A 134 -9.23 1.02 -3.62
CA GLN A 134 -8.25 2.03 -3.25
C GLN A 134 -8.65 3.35 -3.91
N GLY A 135 -9.13 4.29 -3.09
CA GLY A 135 -9.62 5.58 -3.55
C GLY A 135 -8.54 6.66 -3.53
N GLY A 136 -8.47 7.45 -4.60
CA GLY A 136 -7.53 8.54 -4.77
C GLY A 136 -8.20 9.89 -4.99
N TRP A 137 -7.66 10.68 -5.91
CA TRP A 137 -8.12 12.01 -6.28
C TRP A 137 -9.56 12.01 -6.82
N SER A 138 -9.91 10.99 -7.62
CA SER A 138 -11.17 10.98 -8.37
C SER A 138 -12.42 10.84 -7.49
N SER A 139 -12.29 10.31 -6.27
CA SER A 139 -13.36 10.10 -5.30
C SER A 139 -13.22 10.92 -4.01
N ASP A 140 -12.40 11.97 -4.01
CA ASP A 140 -12.08 12.78 -2.82
C ASP A 140 -11.48 11.96 -1.65
N ASN A 141 -10.88 10.80 -1.95
CA ASN A 141 -10.28 9.90 -0.97
C ASN A 141 -8.76 10.09 -0.80
N GLY A 142 -8.18 11.01 -1.55
CA GLY A 142 -6.77 11.34 -1.46
C GLY A 142 -6.32 12.28 -2.57
N THR A 143 -5.01 12.29 -2.81
CA THR A 143 -4.40 13.05 -3.93
C THR A 143 -3.74 12.14 -4.97
N LEU A 144 -3.72 10.82 -4.76
CA LEU A 144 -3.19 9.87 -5.71
C LEU A 144 -4.08 9.83 -6.95
N GLU A 145 -3.52 10.09 -8.14
CA GLU A 145 -4.32 10.22 -9.36
C GLU A 145 -4.83 8.88 -9.90
N ASP A 146 -3.98 7.85 -9.85
CA ASP A 146 -4.24 6.53 -10.43
C ASP A 146 -3.85 5.39 -9.46
N PRO A 147 -4.70 5.11 -8.45
CA PRO A 147 -4.53 3.99 -7.53
C PRO A 147 -4.41 2.61 -8.19
N PHE A 148 -3.54 1.74 -7.66
CA PHE A 148 -3.44 0.32 -8.06
C PHE A 148 -3.44 -0.58 -6.84
N LEU A 149 -4.41 -1.50 -6.73
CA LEU A 149 -4.58 -2.36 -5.56
C LEU A 149 -4.43 -3.83 -5.94
N VAL A 150 -3.69 -4.58 -5.12
CA VAL A 150 -3.49 -6.03 -5.25
C VAL A 150 -3.97 -6.74 -3.98
N LEU A 151 -4.74 -7.82 -4.15
CA LEU A 151 -5.05 -8.79 -3.10
C LEU A 151 -4.08 -9.98 -3.18
N LEU A 152 -3.49 -10.32 -2.05
CA LEU A 152 -2.50 -11.39 -1.89
C LEU A 152 -3.00 -12.46 -0.90
N ASP A 153 -2.57 -13.70 -1.10
CA ASP A 153 -2.70 -14.77 -0.11
C ASP A 153 -1.66 -14.66 1.02
N ASP A 154 -1.69 -15.57 1.99
CA ASP A 154 -0.78 -15.61 3.14
C ASP A 154 0.68 -15.95 2.79
N GLU A 155 0.94 -16.21 1.51
CA GLU A 155 2.23 -16.59 0.94
C GLU A 155 2.66 -15.60 -0.16
N ASP A 156 2.12 -14.37 -0.10
CA ASP A 156 2.36 -13.22 -0.97
C ASP A 156 2.02 -13.46 -2.46
N ARG A 157 1.16 -14.43 -2.78
CA ARG A 157 0.73 -14.66 -4.17
C ARG A 157 -0.50 -13.84 -4.51
N VAL A 158 -0.46 -13.26 -5.71
CA VAL A 158 -1.56 -12.47 -6.26
C VAL A 158 -2.81 -13.32 -6.47
N LEU A 159 -3.91 -12.92 -5.83
CA LEU A 159 -5.24 -13.48 -5.98
C LEU A 159 -6.12 -12.66 -6.93
N ALA A 160 -6.03 -11.33 -6.83
CA ALA A 160 -6.74 -10.37 -7.67
C ALA A 160 -6.01 -9.02 -7.66
N PHE A 161 -6.24 -8.18 -8.65
CA PHE A 161 -5.76 -6.80 -8.68
C PHE A 161 -6.60 -5.97 -9.65
N ASN A 162 -6.57 -4.65 -9.50
CA ASN A 162 -7.12 -3.71 -10.46
C ASN A 162 -6.52 -2.30 -10.29
N ASP A 163 -6.60 -1.46 -11.32
CA ASP A 163 -6.29 -0.02 -11.32
C ASP A 163 -7.56 0.84 -11.49
N ASP A 164 -8.54 0.41 -12.30
CA ASP A 164 -9.70 1.27 -12.62
C ASP A 164 -11.03 0.75 -12.07
N ASP A 165 -11.93 1.62 -11.62
CA ASP A 165 -13.32 1.24 -11.30
C ASP A 165 -14.17 1.34 -12.58
N PRO A 166 -14.56 0.20 -13.17
CA PRO A 166 -15.30 0.19 -14.43
C PRO A 166 -16.75 0.68 -14.26
N THR A 167 -17.26 0.74 -13.03
CA THR A 167 -18.64 1.12 -12.72
C THR A 167 -18.81 2.63 -12.79
N TYR A 168 -17.86 3.37 -12.24
CA TYR A 168 -17.88 4.83 -12.20
C TYR A 168 -16.94 5.49 -13.23
N LEU A 169 -16.17 4.68 -13.97
CA LEU A 169 -15.19 5.13 -14.98
C LEU A 169 -14.17 6.11 -14.38
N THR A 170 -13.72 5.79 -13.18
CA THR A 170 -12.71 6.52 -12.42
C THR A 170 -11.41 5.72 -12.39
N LEU A 171 -10.28 6.41 -12.20
CA LEU A 171 -8.96 5.78 -12.00
C LEU A 171 -8.76 5.19 -10.60
N ASP A 172 -9.79 5.22 -9.76
CA ASP A 172 -9.74 4.54 -8.47
C ASP A 172 -9.80 3.03 -8.68
N SER A 173 -8.95 2.28 -7.98
CA SER A 173 -8.96 0.82 -8.06
C SER A 173 -10.16 0.23 -7.34
N TRP A 174 -10.87 -0.69 -8.00
CA TRP A 174 -11.96 -1.46 -7.40
C TRP A 174 -12.09 -2.87 -7.97
N PHE A 175 -12.26 -3.90 -7.12
CA PHE A 175 -12.58 -5.25 -7.59
C PHE A 175 -13.34 -6.07 -6.55
N GLU A 176 -13.90 -7.20 -6.98
CA GLU A 176 -14.55 -8.16 -6.08
C GLU A 176 -13.84 -9.50 -6.11
N TYR A 177 -13.75 -10.16 -4.96
CA TYR A 177 -13.17 -11.48 -4.81
C TYR A 177 -14.03 -12.37 -3.90
N GLN A 178 -14.24 -13.62 -4.31
CA GLN A 178 -14.87 -14.63 -3.47
C GLN A 178 -13.78 -15.41 -2.74
N ALA A 179 -13.78 -15.35 -1.41
CA ALA A 179 -12.77 -16.01 -0.59
C ALA A 179 -12.84 -17.53 -0.77
N THR A 180 -11.69 -18.15 -1.07
CA THR A 180 -11.58 -19.61 -1.22
C THR A 180 -11.14 -20.31 0.06
N TYR A 181 -10.79 -19.55 1.08
CA TYR A 181 -10.46 -20.04 2.42
C TYR A 181 -10.73 -18.96 3.47
N THR A 182 -10.94 -19.39 4.71
CA THR A 182 -11.02 -18.50 5.87
C THR A 182 -9.61 -18.26 6.40
N GLY A 183 -9.12 -17.03 6.38
CA GLY A 183 -7.73 -16.75 6.73
C GLY A 183 -7.30 -15.31 6.51
N GLU A 184 -6.06 -15.04 6.92
CA GLU A 184 -5.41 -13.76 6.67
C GLU A 184 -5.11 -13.62 5.18
N HIS A 185 -5.36 -12.43 4.66
CA HIS A 185 -5.05 -12.00 3.30
C HIS A 185 -4.40 -10.63 3.39
N PHE A 186 -3.72 -10.20 2.33
CA PHE A 186 -3.05 -8.90 2.32
C PHE A 186 -3.50 -8.04 1.15
N LEU A 187 -3.57 -6.73 1.39
CA LEU A 187 -3.83 -5.71 0.40
C LEU A 187 -2.57 -4.91 0.21
N GLN A 188 -1.98 -4.96 -0.97
CA GLN A 188 -0.86 -4.14 -1.36
C GLN A 188 -1.40 -2.96 -2.17
N ALA A 189 -1.43 -1.79 -1.54
CA ALA A 189 -1.78 -0.53 -2.17
C ALA A 189 -0.56 0.06 -2.88
N GLY A 190 -0.76 0.53 -4.09
CA GLY A 190 0.28 1.13 -4.93
C GLY A 190 -0.33 2.18 -5.85
N ALA A 191 0.43 2.54 -6.89
CA ALA A 191 -0.03 3.41 -7.95
C ALA A 191 0.25 2.78 -9.31
N TYR A 192 -0.57 3.10 -10.31
CA TYR A 192 -0.21 2.85 -11.69
C TYR A 192 0.91 3.81 -12.12
N ASP A 193 1.82 3.38 -13.00
CA ASP A 193 2.99 4.15 -13.44
C ASP A 193 3.81 4.80 -12.30
N ASP A 194 4.07 6.11 -12.35
CA ASP A 194 4.92 6.87 -11.44
C ASP A 194 4.14 7.84 -10.54
N TYR A 195 2.81 7.70 -10.48
CA TYR A 195 1.97 8.55 -9.65
C TYR A 195 2.30 8.37 -8.16
N THR A 196 2.16 9.47 -7.42
CA THR A 196 2.35 9.52 -5.96
C THR A 196 1.23 10.34 -5.35
N GLY A 197 0.97 10.16 -4.06
CA GLY A 197 -0.11 10.88 -3.40
C GLY A 197 -0.75 10.10 -2.28
N SER A 198 -1.62 10.78 -1.53
CA SER A 198 -2.39 10.12 -0.48
C SER A 198 -3.54 9.32 -1.08
N TYR A 199 -3.94 8.26 -0.39
CA TYR A 199 -5.05 7.40 -0.79
C TYR A 199 -5.75 6.81 0.45
N ARG A 200 -6.82 6.05 0.20
CA ARG A 200 -7.55 5.27 1.20
C ARG A 200 -7.86 3.87 0.68
N VAL A 201 -7.60 2.82 1.48
CA VAL A 201 -7.95 1.42 1.15
C VAL A 201 -9.17 0.93 1.88
N GLY A 202 -10.10 0.28 1.16
CA GLY A 202 -11.33 -0.27 1.68
C GLY A 202 -11.58 -1.75 1.39
N VAL A 203 -12.27 -2.41 2.33
CA VAL A 203 -12.77 -3.79 2.23
C VAL A 203 -14.25 -3.80 2.61
N GLY A 204 -15.13 -4.13 1.66
CA GLY A 204 -16.56 -4.27 1.92
C GLY A 204 -16.87 -5.40 2.90
N VAL A 205 -18.11 -5.45 3.40
CA VAL A 205 -18.59 -6.61 4.16
C VAL A 205 -18.56 -7.88 3.32
N GLY A 206 -18.40 -9.03 3.95
CA GLY A 206 -18.50 -10.33 3.30
C GLY A 206 -19.94 -10.65 2.97
N VAL A 207 -20.26 -10.73 1.68
CA VAL A 207 -21.61 -10.97 1.18
C VAL A 207 -21.77 -12.46 0.86
N ALA A 208 -22.80 -13.07 1.45
CA ALA A 208 -23.20 -14.45 1.19
C ALA A 208 -23.87 -14.58 -0.20
N THR A 209 -24.35 -15.77 -0.52
CA THR A 209 -24.95 -16.04 -1.82
C THR A 209 -26.42 -15.60 -1.85
N ILE A 210 -27.13 -15.94 -2.93
CA ILE A 210 -28.59 -15.70 -3.04
C ILE A 210 -29.43 -16.84 -2.45
N ARG A 211 -28.80 -17.82 -1.82
CA ARG A 211 -29.43 -19.04 -1.29
C ARG A 211 -29.40 -18.99 0.22
N ASP A 212 -30.17 -19.86 0.86
CA ASP A 212 -30.12 -20.07 2.30
C ASP A 212 -28.70 -20.53 2.70
N ASP A 213 -27.95 -19.62 3.33
CA ASP A 213 -26.57 -19.85 3.73
C ASP A 213 -26.44 -20.02 5.26
N VAL A 214 -25.44 -20.78 5.68
CA VAL A 214 -25.00 -20.84 7.09
C VAL A 214 -23.62 -20.25 7.16
N VAL A 215 -23.52 -19.01 7.63
CA VAL A 215 -22.26 -18.28 7.70
C VAL A 215 -21.77 -18.25 9.14
N ASN A 216 -20.55 -18.77 9.34
CA ASN A 216 -19.85 -18.70 10.60
C ASN A 216 -18.75 -17.64 10.50
N GLY A 217 -18.92 -16.57 11.25
CA GLY A 217 -17.89 -15.60 11.59
C GLY A 217 -16.76 -16.22 12.39
N THR A 218 -15.83 -15.39 12.82
CA THR A 218 -14.55 -15.74 13.38
C THR A 218 -14.47 -15.34 14.86
N SER A 219 -13.28 -15.30 15.43
CA SER A 219 -13.08 -14.69 16.76
C SER A 219 -12.63 -13.22 16.66
N ARG A 220 -12.64 -12.65 15.45
CA ARG A 220 -12.28 -11.26 15.14
C ARG A 220 -13.56 -10.51 14.74
N PRO A 221 -13.57 -9.16 14.78
CA PRO A 221 -14.70 -8.39 14.28
C PRO A 221 -15.00 -8.74 12.81
N ASP A 222 -16.22 -9.21 12.54
CA ASP A 222 -16.65 -9.52 11.18
C ASP A 222 -17.76 -8.58 10.69
N GLY A 223 -17.75 -8.30 9.38
CA GLY A 223 -18.88 -7.70 8.67
C GLY A 223 -19.46 -8.73 7.71
N ILE A 224 -20.70 -9.17 7.93
CA ILE A 224 -21.34 -10.24 7.15
C ILE A 224 -22.72 -9.77 6.68
N ASP A 225 -23.01 -9.91 5.39
CA ASP A 225 -24.33 -9.71 4.79
C ASP A 225 -24.84 -11.02 4.21
N GLY A 226 -25.98 -11.51 4.70
CA GLY A 226 -26.68 -12.70 4.18
C GLY A 226 -27.25 -12.51 2.77
N PHE A 227 -27.39 -11.25 2.32
CA PHE A 227 -27.88 -10.88 0.99
C PHE A 227 -29.33 -11.33 0.71
N ARG A 228 -29.55 -12.55 0.22
CA ARG A 228 -30.88 -13.12 -0.04
C ARG A 228 -30.89 -14.58 0.40
N GLY A 229 -32.04 -15.03 0.89
CA GLY A 229 -32.20 -16.39 1.42
C GLY A 229 -32.57 -16.34 2.89
N ASN A 230 -33.02 -17.47 3.44
CA ASN A 230 -33.23 -17.60 4.87
C ASN A 230 -31.90 -17.97 5.53
N ASP A 231 -31.09 -16.95 5.81
CA ASP A 231 -29.71 -17.14 6.25
C ASP A 231 -29.59 -17.34 7.75
N LEU A 232 -28.56 -18.07 8.15
CA LEU A 232 -28.17 -18.25 9.53
C LEU A 232 -26.76 -17.69 9.72
N LEU A 233 -26.69 -16.50 10.31
CA LEU A 233 -25.44 -15.76 10.50
C LEU A 233 -25.00 -15.86 11.96
N TYR A 234 -23.81 -16.41 12.18
CA TYR A 234 -23.17 -16.49 13.49
C TYR A 234 -21.94 -15.58 13.51
N GLY A 235 -21.94 -14.47 14.25
CA GLY A 235 -20.74 -13.62 14.38
C GLY A 235 -19.60 -14.27 15.17
N ASN A 236 -19.94 -15.20 16.08
CA ASN A 236 -19.02 -15.83 17.01
C ASN A 236 -18.39 -14.84 18.00
N GLY A 237 -17.11 -14.47 17.86
CA GLY A 237 -16.43 -13.60 18.81
C GLY A 237 -15.86 -12.37 18.11
N GLY A 238 -15.84 -11.23 18.79
CA GLY A 238 -15.49 -9.94 18.17
C GLY A 238 -16.67 -8.98 18.25
N ASP A 239 -16.48 -7.78 17.70
CA ASP A 239 -17.53 -6.78 17.56
C ASP A 239 -18.11 -6.88 16.14
N ASP A 240 -19.14 -7.71 15.97
CA ASP A 240 -19.63 -8.10 14.66
C ASP A 240 -20.77 -7.22 14.14
N PHE A 241 -20.83 -7.07 12.81
CA PHE A 241 -21.91 -6.44 12.08
C PHE A 241 -22.56 -7.46 11.16
N LEU A 242 -23.74 -7.94 11.55
CA LEU A 242 -24.49 -8.97 10.83
C LEU A 242 -25.74 -8.36 10.20
N PHE A 243 -25.80 -8.40 8.87
CA PHE A 243 -26.94 -7.95 8.08
C PHE A 243 -27.64 -9.19 7.51
N GLY A 244 -28.90 -9.44 7.91
CA GLY A 244 -29.68 -10.58 7.39
C GLY A 244 -30.16 -10.41 5.94
N GLY A 245 -29.78 -9.33 5.26
CA GLY A 245 -30.22 -9.06 3.90
C GLY A 245 -31.74 -8.94 3.74
N THR A 246 -32.23 -9.37 2.56
CA THR A 246 -33.65 -9.25 2.15
C THR A 246 -34.48 -10.52 2.37
N GLY A 247 -33.86 -11.61 2.84
CA GLY A 247 -34.53 -12.91 3.05
C GLY A 247 -34.72 -13.34 4.51
N ALA A 248 -34.47 -12.43 5.46
CA ALA A 248 -34.65 -12.67 6.90
C ALA A 248 -36.08 -13.08 7.31
#